data_AF-A0A527ZK38-F1
#
_entry.id   AF-A0A527ZK38-F1
#
_cell.length_a   1.000
_cell.length_b   1.000
_cell.length_c   1.000
_cell.angle_alpha   90.00
_cell.angle_beta   90.00
_cell.angle_gamma   90.00
#
_symmetry.space_group_name_H-M   'P 1'
#
loop_
_entity.id
_entity.type
_entity.pdbx_description
1 polymer ?
#
loop_
_entity_poly.entity_id
_entity_poly.type
_entity_poly.pdbx_seq_one_letter_code
_entity_poly.pdbx_strand_id
1 'polypeptide(L)'
;MRVDLFDFDLPEERIALRPAEPRDSAKMLVVRPGEGLEDRTVRELPSLLETGDVLVFNDTKVIPAQLKGIRRRAGAAAQVEATLHMRVAPDRWLAFMRPGKRIAVGDRIHFGHDANSCFLGKLDAT
;
A
#
# COMPACT_ATOMS: atom_id res chain seq x y z
N MET A 1 -8.38 -21.51 -9.39
CA MET A 1 -8.00 -21.93 -8.02
C MET A 1 -9.24 -22.51 -7.37
N ARG A 2 -9.16 -23.70 -6.78
CA ARG A 2 -10.26 -24.31 -6.02
C ARG A 2 -10.27 -23.73 -4.62
N VAL A 3 -11.23 -22.87 -4.32
CA VAL A 3 -11.30 -22.11 -3.07
C VAL A 3 -11.71 -22.97 -1.87
N ASP A 4 -12.46 -24.03 -2.13
CA ASP A 4 -12.94 -25.01 -1.16
C ASP A 4 -11.80 -25.80 -0.48
N LEU A 5 -10.63 -25.88 -1.10
CA LEU A 5 -9.44 -26.50 -0.50
C LEU A 5 -8.88 -25.72 0.70
N PHE A 6 -9.37 -24.50 0.93
CA PHE A 6 -8.95 -23.61 2.03
C PHE A 6 -10.07 -23.36 3.03
N ASP A 7 -11.20 -24.08 2.91
CA ASP A 7 -12.35 -23.91 3.79
C ASP A 7 -12.16 -24.66 5.12
N PHE A 8 -12.64 -24.06 6.22
CA PHE A 8 -12.59 -24.65 7.55
C PHE A 8 -13.70 -24.09 8.44
N ASP A 9 -14.12 -24.86 9.44
CA ASP A 9 -15.10 -24.42 10.42
C ASP A 9 -14.49 -23.37 11.35
N LEU A 10 -14.99 -22.13 11.27
CA LEU A 10 -14.59 -21.02 12.12
C LEU A 10 -15.81 -20.48 12.87
N PRO A 11 -16.03 -20.92 14.11
CA PRO A 11 -17.09 -20.38 14.95
C PRO A 11 -16.94 -18.87 15.13
N GLU A 12 -18.03 -18.11 15.01
CA GLU A 12 -18.02 -16.64 15.07
C GLU A 12 -17.44 -16.12 16.39
N GLU A 13 -17.67 -16.82 17.50
CA GLU A 13 -17.16 -16.47 18.81
C GLU A 13 -15.63 -16.54 18.92
N ARG A 14 -14.95 -17.20 17.97
CA ARG A 14 -13.48 -17.26 17.88
C ARG A 14 -12.89 -16.12 17.06
N ILE A 15 -13.72 -15.25 16.47
CA ILE A 15 -13.28 -14.06 15.76
C ILE A 15 -13.13 -12.92 16.76
N ALA A 16 -11.89 -12.49 17.00
CA ALA A 16 -11.61 -11.41 17.94
C ALA A 16 -12.20 -10.07 17.44
N LEU A 17 -13.11 -9.49 18.23
CA LEU A 17 -13.69 -8.17 17.95
C LEU A 17 -12.84 -7.00 18.48
N ARG A 18 -11.92 -7.29 19.39
CA ARG A 18 -10.99 -6.34 20.01
C ARG A 18 -9.62 -7.01 20.19
N PRO A 19 -8.52 -6.25 20.13
CA PRO A 19 -7.20 -6.80 20.42
C PRO A 19 -7.10 -7.24 21.88
N ALA A 20 -6.17 -8.16 22.15
CA ALA A 20 -5.78 -8.48 23.53
C ALA A 20 -5.07 -7.28 24.18
N GLU A 21 -5.27 -7.11 25.49
CA GLU A 21 -4.60 -6.07 26.29
C GLU A 21 -3.93 -6.72 27.51
N PRO A 22 -2.60 -6.61 27.67
CA PRO A 22 -1.63 -5.96 26.78
C PRO A 22 -1.48 -6.69 25.43
N ARG A 23 -1.06 -5.97 24.38
CA ARG A 23 -1.03 -6.50 22.99
C ARG A 23 -0.17 -7.76 22.83
N ASP A 24 0.90 -7.87 23.61
CA ASP A 24 1.82 -9.01 23.57
C ASP A 24 1.29 -10.26 24.31
N SER A 25 0.14 -10.16 24.99
CA SER A 25 -0.54 -11.31 25.61
C SER A 25 -1.34 -12.17 24.61
N ALA A 26 -1.45 -11.73 23.35
CA ALA A 26 -2.10 -12.50 22.30
C ALA A 26 -1.42 -13.87 22.11
N LYS A 27 -2.23 -14.90 21.85
CA LYS A 27 -1.73 -16.24 21.51
C LYS A 27 -0.97 -16.21 20.19
N MET A 28 0.09 -16.99 20.12
CA MET A 28 0.93 -17.20 18.95
C MET A 28 1.08 -18.71 18.75
N LEU A 29 0.58 -19.23 17.63
CA LEU A 29 0.75 -20.63 17.25
C LEU A 29 2.08 -20.77 16.49
N VAL A 30 2.99 -21.58 17.02
CA VAL A 30 4.24 -21.90 16.35
C VAL A 30 4.08 -23.18 15.56
N VAL A 31 4.40 -23.11 14.27
CA VAL A 31 4.27 -24.23 13.31
C VAL A 31 5.61 -24.45 12.65
N ARG A 32 6.19 -25.63 12.84
CA ARG A 32 7.44 -26.05 12.20
C ARG A 32 7.19 -27.27 11.31
N PRO A 33 7.72 -27.31 10.07
CA PRO A 33 7.52 -28.44 9.17
C PRO A 33 8.01 -29.76 9.80
N GLY A 34 7.14 -30.77 9.85
CA GLY A 34 7.48 -32.08 10.41
C GLY A 34 7.46 -32.15 11.94
N GLU A 35 7.12 -31.06 12.62
CA GLU A 35 6.96 -31.01 14.07
C GLU A 35 5.48 -30.84 14.46
N GLY A 36 5.22 -30.91 15.77
CA GLY A 36 3.90 -30.62 16.33
C GLY A 36 3.55 -29.14 16.31
N LEU A 37 2.29 -28.86 16.62
CA LEU A 37 1.82 -27.51 16.89
C LEU A 37 2.17 -27.11 18.32
N GLU A 38 2.58 -25.85 18.51
CA GLU A 38 2.97 -25.33 19.82
C GLU A 38 2.28 -23.99 20.10
N ASP A 39 1.56 -23.93 21.23
CA ASP A 39 0.92 -22.71 21.71
C ASP A 39 1.89 -21.87 22.55
N ARG A 40 2.10 -20.61 22.17
CA ARG A 40 2.86 -19.60 22.91
C ARG A 40 2.11 -18.27 22.98
N THR A 41 2.74 -17.26 23.56
CA THR A 41 2.31 -15.87 23.51
C THR A 41 3.24 -15.01 22.66
N VAL A 42 2.74 -13.91 22.09
CA VAL A 42 3.57 -12.98 21.30
C VAL A 42 4.74 -12.42 22.13
N ARG A 43 4.57 -12.28 23.45
CA ARG A 43 5.65 -11.90 24.37
C ARG A 43 6.87 -12.84 24.31
N GLU A 44 6.66 -14.11 23.99
CA GLU A 44 7.72 -15.11 23.88
C GLU A 44 8.44 -15.10 22.54
N LEU A 45 7.97 -14.34 21.54
CA LEU A 45 8.58 -14.27 20.21
C LEU A 45 10.10 -14.04 20.24
N PRO A 46 10.67 -13.14 21.09
CA PRO A 46 12.11 -12.96 21.13
C PRO A 46 12.90 -14.23 21.49
N SER A 47 12.30 -15.17 22.22
CA SER A 47 12.96 -16.45 22.57
C SER A 47 13.05 -17.44 21.41
N LEU A 48 12.31 -17.17 20.32
CA LEU A 48 12.30 -17.99 19.10
C LEU A 48 13.26 -17.48 18.02
N LEU A 49 13.90 -16.35 18.24
CA LEU A 49 14.79 -15.71 17.28
C LEU A 49 16.25 -15.99 17.61
N GLU A 50 17.06 -16.13 16.57
CA GLU A 50 18.50 -16.31 16.67
C GLU A 50 19.26 -15.04 16.32
N THR A 51 20.53 -14.99 16.73
CA THR A 51 21.41 -13.89 16.35
C THR A 51 21.62 -13.91 14.84
N GLY A 52 21.23 -12.84 14.17
CA GLY A 52 21.30 -12.71 12.71
C GLY A 52 19.93 -12.66 12.03
N ASP A 53 18.85 -12.99 12.74
CA ASP A 53 17.49 -12.87 12.22
C ASP A 53 17.10 -11.41 11.93
N VAL A 54 16.29 -11.23 10.89
CA VAL A 54 15.77 -9.92 10.47
C VAL A 54 14.25 -9.91 10.55
N LEU A 55 13.70 -9.06 11.42
CA LEU A 55 12.27 -8.80 11.47
C LEU A 55 11.92 -7.68 10.49
N VAL A 56 11.15 -8.02 9.45
CA VAL A 56 10.65 -7.05 8.46
C VAL A 56 9.25 -6.62 8.87
N PHE A 57 9.13 -5.38 9.32
CA PHE A 57 7.84 -4.78 9.67
C PHE A 57 7.28 -3.99 8.48
N ASN A 58 5.97 -4.09 8.29
CA ASN A 58 5.27 -3.21 7.37
C ASN A 58 4.86 -1.92 8.10
N ASP A 59 5.54 -0.81 7.77
CA ASP A 59 5.13 0.54 8.17
C ASP A 59 4.32 1.19 7.03
N THR A 60 3.00 1.10 7.11
CA THR A 60 2.11 1.70 6.11
C THR A 60 1.95 3.19 6.36
N LYS A 61 2.48 4.02 5.44
CA LYS A 61 2.24 5.47 5.43
C LYS A 61 1.26 5.84 4.33
N VAL A 62 0.18 6.54 4.71
CA VAL A 62 -0.71 7.17 3.74
C VAL A 62 -0.01 8.41 3.20
N ILE A 63 0.43 8.36 1.95
CA ILE A 63 0.96 9.53 1.25
C ILE A 63 -0.17 10.10 0.40
N PRO A 64 -0.63 11.36 0.63
CA PRO A 64 -1.57 12.02 -0.27
C PRO A 64 -0.85 12.31 -1.59
N ALA A 65 -0.94 11.34 -2.49
CA ALA A 65 -0.13 11.25 -3.70
C ALA A 65 -0.97 11.21 -4.98
N GLN A 66 -2.30 11.39 -4.89
CA GLN A 66 -3.17 11.38 -6.06
C GLN A 66 -3.35 12.79 -6.62
N LEU A 67 -2.88 12.99 -7.85
CA LEU A 67 -3.04 14.22 -8.63
C LEU A 67 -4.05 13.99 -9.75
N LYS A 68 -4.93 14.96 -9.98
CA LYS A 68 -5.84 14.98 -11.14
C LYS A 68 -5.38 16.04 -12.12
N GLY A 69 -5.40 15.72 -13.41
CA GLY A 69 -4.90 16.60 -14.44
C GLY A 69 -5.50 16.36 -15.81
N ILE A 70 -5.09 17.21 -16.76
CA ILE A 70 -5.54 17.19 -18.14
C ILE A 70 -4.31 17.07 -19.03
N ARG A 71 -4.25 16.00 -19.84
CA ARG A 71 -3.28 15.84 -20.92
C ARG A 71 -3.78 16.56 -22.16
N ARG A 72 -2.94 17.39 -22.79
CA ARG A 72 -3.23 18.09 -24.06
C ARG A 72 -2.28 17.61 -25.16
N ARG A 73 -2.81 17.11 -26.27
CA ARG A 73 -2.03 16.71 -27.46
C ARG A 73 -2.81 16.98 -28.74
N ALA A 74 -2.21 17.69 -29.70
CA ALA A 74 -2.77 17.93 -31.03
C ALA A 74 -4.26 18.37 -31.02
N GLY A 75 -4.62 19.29 -30.12
CA GLY A 75 -6.00 19.80 -29.98
C GLY A 75 -6.95 18.93 -29.15
N ALA A 76 -6.56 17.72 -28.75
CA ALA A 76 -7.37 16.84 -27.91
C ALA A 76 -6.98 16.96 -26.42
N ALA A 77 -7.97 17.00 -25.54
CA ALA A 77 -7.82 17.01 -24.08
C ALA A 77 -8.35 15.69 -23.47
N ALA A 78 -7.60 15.10 -22.54
CA ALA A 78 -8.02 13.91 -21.81
C ALA A 78 -7.76 14.07 -20.31
N GLN A 79 -8.77 13.76 -19.49
CA GLN A 79 -8.60 13.66 -18.04
C GLN A 79 -7.73 12.46 -17.68
N VAL A 80 -6.79 12.68 -16.76
CA VAL A 80 -5.87 11.68 -16.25
C VAL A 80 -5.63 11.88 -14.75
N GLU A 81 -5.29 10.81 -14.07
CA GLU A 81 -4.88 10.79 -12.67
C GLU A 81 -3.48 10.18 -12.54
N ALA A 82 -2.69 10.72 -11.62
CA ALA A 82 -1.36 10.22 -11.26
C ALA A 82 -1.33 9.90 -9.78
N THR A 83 -1.05 8.65 -9.41
CA THR A 83 -0.74 8.27 -8.01
C THR A 83 0.77 8.18 -7.85
N LEU A 84 1.39 9.13 -7.15
CA LEU A 84 2.83 9.13 -6.89
C LEU A 84 3.20 7.93 -6.00
N HIS A 85 4.15 7.12 -6.45
CA HIS A 85 4.58 5.90 -5.77
C HIS A 85 5.96 6.06 -5.13
N MET A 86 6.90 6.70 -5.83
CA MET A 86 8.29 6.79 -5.38
C MET A 86 8.93 8.10 -5.83
N ARG A 87 9.49 8.86 -4.89
CA ARG A 87 10.30 10.05 -5.19
C ARG A 87 11.70 9.62 -5.60
N VAL A 88 12.13 9.97 -6.80
CA VAL A 88 13.46 9.62 -7.34
C VAL A 88 14.40 10.83 -7.42
N ALA A 89 13.86 12.05 -7.34
CA ALA A 89 14.62 13.29 -7.19
C ALA A 89 13.74 14.37 -6.52
N PRO A 90 14.26 15.57 -6.18
CA PRO A 90 13.47 16.62 -5.55
C PRO A 90 12.15 16.94 -6.26
N ASP A 91 12.15 16.91 -7.59
CA ASP A 91 11.07 17.25 -8.51
C ASP A 91 10.64 16.09 -9.43
N ARG A 92 11.14 14.87 -9.18
CA ARG A 92 10.84 13.68 -10.00
C ARG A 92 10.28 12.53 -9.19
N TRP A 93 9.21 11.96 -9.74
CA TRP A 93 8.47 10.86 -9.13
C TRP A 93 8.12 9.78 -10.15
N LEU A 94 8.12 8.53 -9.72
CA LEU A 94 7.41 7.45 -10.39
C LEU A 94 5.95 7.51 -9.97
N ALA A 95 5.05 7.44 -10.95
CA ALA A 95 3.62 7.54 -10.72
C ALA A 95 2.83 6.46 -11.49
N PHE A 96 1.77 5.96 -10.89
CA PHE A 96 0.79 5.12 -11.57
C PHE A 96 -0.25 6.00 -12.26
N MET A 97 -0.32 5.90 -13.59
CA MET A 97 -1.19 6.75 -14.41
C MET A 97 -2.52 6.07 -14.76
N ARG A 98 -3.63 6.81 -14.68
CA ARG A 98 -4.97 6.35 -15.09
C ARG A 98 -5.69 7.40 -15.95
N PRO A 99 -6.19 7.08 -17.15
CA PRO A 99 -5.91 5.88 -17.93
C PRO A 99 -4.52 5.97 -18.59
N GLY A 100 -3.58 5.10 -18.20
CA GLY A 100 -2.20 5.10 -18.73
C GLY A 100 -2.09 4.95 -20.25
N LYS A 101 -3.04 4.25 -20.90
CA LYS A 101 -3.10 4.12 -22.38
C LYS A 101 -3.24 5.46 -23.12
N ARG A 102 -3.69 6.50 -22.43
CA ARG A 102 -3.87 7.85 -23.00
C ARG A 102 -2.64 8.73 -22.77
N ILE A 103 -1.52 8.19 -22.32
CA ILE A 103 -0.30 8.96 -22.06
C ILE A 103 0.82 8.30 -22.84
N ALA A 104 1.60 9.09 -23.57
CA ALA A 104 2.87 8.62 -24.14
C ALA A 104 4.03 9.50 -23.68
N VAL A 105 5.24 8.97 -23.84
CA VAL A 105 6.48 9.69 -23.51
C VAL A 105 6.49 11.06 -24.18
N GLY A 106 6.76 12.10 -23.39
CA GLY A 106 6.79 13.49 -23.85
C GLY A 106 5.45 14.24 -23.77
N ASP A 107 4.37 13.60 -23.33
CA ASP A 107 3.12 14.30 -23.05
C ASP A 107 3.29 15.30 -21.91
N ARG A 108 2.79 16.52 -22.10
CA ARG A 108 2.62 17.47 -21.00
C ARG A 108 1.25 17.29 -20.37
N ILE A 109 1.25 17.08 -19.05
CA ILE A 109 0.04 16.95 -18.24
C ILE A 109 -0.01 18.12 -17.27
N HIS A 110 -1.14 18.82 -17.28
CA HIS A 110 -1.41 19.92 -16.36
C HIS A 110 -2.21 19.37 -15.17
N PHE A 111 -1.60 19.31 -14.00
CA PHE A 111 -2.26 18.93 -12.74
C PHE A 111 -2.70 20.19 -11.98
N GLY A 112 -3.90 20.17 -11.36
CA GLY A 112 -4.42 21.30 -10.58
C GLY A 112 -5.93 21.52 -10.76
N HIS A 113 -6.51 22.47 -10.02
CA HIS A 113 -7.92 22.86 -10.16
C HIS A 113 -8.09 23.95 -11.24
N ASP A 114 -9.17 23.84 -12.03
CA ASP A 114 -9.56 24.86 -13.02
C ASP A 114 -10.19 26.12 -12.40
N ALA A 115 -10.37 26.17 -11.08
CA ALA A 115 -10.92 27.34 -10.39
C ALA A 115 -9.85 28.42 -10.15
N ASN A 116 -10.18 29.66 -10.52
CA ASN A 116 -9.34 30.86 -10.45
C ASN A 116 -8.88 31.27 -9.04
N SER A 117 -7.96 30.53 -8.41
CA SER A 117 -7.18 31.06 -7.30
C SER A 117 -5.80 30.40 -7.21
N CYS A 118 -4.76 31.22 -7.40
CA CYS A 118 -3.33 30.90 -7.28
C CYS A 118 -2.75 29.87 -8.28
N PHE A 119 -1.80 30.34 -9.11
CA PHE A 119 -0.88 29.48 -9.88
C PHE A 119 0.02 28.58 -9.00
N LEU A 120 0.02 28.78 -7.68
CA LEU A 120 0.74 27.92 -6.71
C LEU A 120 0.17 26.49 -6.60
N GLY A 121 -1.02 26.22 -7.17
CA GLY A 121 -1.66 24.90 -7.16
C GLY A 121 -1.64 24.15 -8.49
N LYS A 122 -0.81 24.59 -9.45
CA LYS A 122 -0.72 23.98 -10.79
C LYS A 122 0.69 23.42 -11.03
N LEU A 123 0.76 22.22 -11.58
CA LEU A 123 2.02 21.55 -11.91
C LEU A 123 1.96 21.05 -13.35
N ASP A 124 2.94 21.44 -14.14
CA ASP A 124 3.18 20.87 -15.46
C ASP A 124 4.22 19.77 -15.30
N ALA A 125 3.86 18.55 -15.68
CA ALA A 125 4.79 17.42 -15.68
C ALA A 125 4.83 16.74 -17.06
N THR A 126 5.95 16.09 -17.34
CA THR A 126 6.26 15.35 -18.57
C THR A 126 6.61 13.91 -18.29
#